data_AF-A0A0D3JAM1-F1
#
_entry.id   AF-A0A0D3JAM1-F1
#
_cell.length_a   1.000
_cell.length_b   1.000
_cell.length_c   1.000
_cell.angle_alpha   90.00
_cell.angle_beta   90.00
_cell.angle_gamma   90.00
#
_symmetry.space_group_name_H-M   'P 1'
#
loop_
_entity.id
_entity.type
_entity.pdbx_description
1 polymer ?
#
loop_
_entity_poly.entity_id
_entity_poly.type
_entity_poly.pdbx_seq_one_letter_code
_entity_poly.pdbx_strand_id
1 'polypeptide(L)'
;RPFHVLLTAQASLYQEWQTRIMHYHYRKVVVAANPCSEMSGFTRILASAGGRGDSLMDTIPTIVLLSSRPAPNPTPTPIQVINRPWTIAQMVKTDAWRAMVPEDYVYIAETDHILLRDLPNRATPALNVAFFFPYMSAAPERQAAVVRRYYQGDHRDVQPVGPSPAIMHVDTLKRLAPLWLELSVRLKRDREADAALGWVLEIMIHCYFFIRSRASATTHMTHGWLLTRKPFLLTQDPYIYHYTFGVEYSVDGPPARRRIGEWSLDKRHYFGALPPKQLAPPP
;
A
#
# COMPACT_ATOMS: atom_id res chain seq x y z
N ARG A 1 -3.57 -19.56 10.96
CA ARG A 1 -2.41 -19.25 10.09
C ARG A 1 -2.00 -17.80 10.33
N PRO A 2 -1.26 -17.56 11.43
CA PRO A 2 -0.89 -16.21 11.80
C PRO A 2 -0.07 -15.51 10.71
N PHE A 3 -0.18 -14.19 10.63
CA PHE A 3 0.58 -13.35 9.72
C PHE A 3 1.01 -12.07 10.40
N HIS A 4 2.16 -11.54 9.95
CA HIS A 4 2.74 -10.32 10.46
C HIS A 4 2.40 -9.13 9.59
N VAL A 5 1.94 -8.03 10.20
CA VAL A 5 1.67 -6.78 9.49
C VAL A 5 2.99 -6.04 9.22
N LEU A 6 3.31 -5.84 7.94
CA LEU A 6 4.43 -5.03 7.47
C LEU A 6 3.90 -3.69 6.96
N LEU A 7 3.97 -2.67 7.81
CA LEU A 7 3.54 -1.32 7.43
C LEU A 7 4.65 -0.59 6.68
N THR A 8 4.46 -0.34 5.39
CA THR A 8 5.44 0.39 4.58
C THR A 8 5.30 1.90 4.77
N ALA A 9 6.39 2.57 5.15
CA ALA A 9 6.42 3.99 5.45
C ALA A 9 7.68 4.70 4.93
N GLN A 10 7.59 5.99 4.70
CA GLN A 10 8.67 6.91 4.36
C GLN A 10 8.88 7.88 5.52
N ALA A 11 10.14 8.15 5.86
CA ALA A 11 10.50 9.12 6.88
C ALA A 11 10.01 10.52 6.49
N SER A 12 8.85 10.91 7.03
CA SER A 12 8.18 12.18 6.80
C SER A 12 7.13 12.39 7.88
N LEU A 13 6.88 13.64 8.27
CA LEU A 13 5.80 13.97 9.22
C LEU A 13 4.44 13.45 8.73
N TYR A 14 4.21 13.55 7.42
CA TYR A 14 3.00 13.06 6.75
C TYR A 14 2.72 11.58 7.02
N GLN A 15 3.71 10.71 6.84
CA GLN A 15 3.51 9.27 7.07
C GLN A 15 3.71 8.87 8.54
N GLU A 16 4.36 9.71 9.34
CA GLU A 16 4.47 9.52 10.79
C GLU A 16 3.09 9.51 11.46
N TRP A 17 2.26 10.54 11.22
CA TRP A 17 0.94 10.59 11.85
C TRP A 17 0.00 9.50 11.30
N GLN A 18 0.07 9.19 10.00
CA GLN A 18 -0.70 8.11 9.38
C GLN A 18 -0.31 6.74 9.97
N THR A 19 0.98 6.51 10.22
CA THR A 19 1.49 5.31 10.92
C THR A 19 0.87 5.17 12.31
N ARG A 20 0.79 6.27 13.08
CA ARG A 20 0.18 6.25 14.42
C ARG A 20 -1.29 5.82 14.37
N ILE A 21 -2.05 6.32 13.40
CA ILE A 21 -3.47 5.96 13.21
C ILE A 21 -3.58 4.47 12.89
N MET A 22 -2.84 3.98 11.89
CA MET A 22 -2.90 2.56 11.51
C MET A 22 -2.49 1.65 12.69
N HIS A 23 -1.41 1.96 13.41
CA HIS A 23 -0.98 1.18 14.57
C HIS A 23 -2.00 1.20 15.71
N TYR A 24 -2.63 2.36 15.99
CA TYR A 24 -3.73 2.45 16.96
C TYR A 24 -4.88 1.50 16.60
N HIS A 25 -5.28 1.47 15.33
CA HIS A 25 -6.35 0.59 14.86
C HIS A 25 -5.96 -0.90 14.89
N TYR A 26 -4.72 -1.24 14.56
CA TYR A 26 -4.18 -2.58 14.78
C TYR A 26 -4.31 -3.01 16.25
N ARG A 27 -3.84 -2.18 17.19
CA ARG A 27 -3.95 -2.47 18.63
C ARG A 27 -5.40 -2.60 19.10
N LYS A 28 -6.29 -1.73 18.62
CA LYS A 28 -7.73 -1.77 18.95
C LYS A 28 -8.41 -3.04 18.45
N VAL A 29 -8.12 -3.46 17.22
CA VAL A 29 -8.75 -4.62 16.58
C VAL A 29 -8.18 -5.93 17.11
N VAL A 30 -6.86 -6.04 17.21
CA VAL A 30 -6.19 -7.30 17.52
C VAL A 30 -6.09 -7.49 19.03
N VAL A 31 -5.45 -6.54 19.71
CA VAL A 31 -5.05 -6.72 21.11
C VAL A 31 -6.22 -6.55 22.06
N ALA A 32 -7.14 -5.62 21.77
CA ALA A 32 -8.27 -5.34 22.65
C ALA A 32 -9.53 -6.16 22.34
N ALA A 33 -9.71 -6.66 21.11
CA ALA A 33 -10.99 -7.22 20.68
C ALA A 33 -10.96 -8.71 20.27
N ASN A 34 -9.80 -9.30 19.92
CA ASN A 34 -9.74 -10.72 19.55
C ASN A 34 -8.39 -11.40 19.88
N PRO A 35 -8.27 -12.11 21.02
CA PRO A 35 -7.04 -12.83 21.38
C PRO A 35 -6.71 -13.98 20.43
N CYS A 36 -7.66 -14.42 19.59
CA CYS A 36 -7.48 -15.47 18.59
C CYS A 36 -7.23 -14.93 17.18
N SER A 37 -6.93 -13.63 17.04
CA SER A 37 -6.65 -13.00 15.76
C SER A 37 -5.48 -13.66 15.04
N GLU A 38 -5.59 -13.82 13.72
CA GLU A 38 -4.47 -14.27 12.89
C GLU A 38 -3.43 -13.14 12.66
N MET A 39 -3.73 -11.89 13.02
CA MET A 39 -2.79 -10.76 12.95
C MET A 39 -1.86 -10.71 14.18
N SER A 40 -0.89 -11.62 14.27
CA SER A 40 -0.11 -11.84 15.49
C SER A 40 1.04 -10.85 15.74
N GLY A 41 1.47 -10.08 14.73
CA GLY A 41 2.57 -9.14 14.87
C GLY A 41 2.46 -7.91 13.97
N PHE A 42 3.23 -6.87 14.30
CA PHE A 42 3.26 -5.61 13.57
C PHE A 42 4.66 -5.01 13.57
N THR A 43 5.20 -4.76 12.37
CA THR A 43 6.49 -4.10 12.17
C THR A 43 6.36 -3.05 11.07
N ARG A 44 6.89 -1.87 11.34
CA ARG A 44 7.00 -0.80 10.35
C ARG A 44 8.29 -0.93 9.55
N ILE A 45 8.20 -0.82 8.24
CA ILE A 45 9.34 -0.72 7.33
C ILE A 45 9.54 0.76 6.98
N LEU A 46 10.55 1.39 7.57
CA LEU A 46 10.81 2.82 7.43
C LEU A 46 11.89 3.08 6.37
N ALA A 47 11.49 3.61 5.23
CA ALA A 47 12.40 4.15 4.22
C ALA A 47 12.94 5.51 4.67
N SER A 48 14.22 5.57 5.03
CA SER A 48 14.85 6.76 5.59
C SER A 48 16.12 7.17 4.84
N ALA A 49 16.24 8.47 4.58
CA ALA A 49 17.45 9.04 4.01
C ALA A 49 18.60 8.96 5.03
N GLY A 50 19.64 8.20 4.69
CA GLY A 50 20.78 7.95 5.57
C GLY A 50 20.50 6.97 6.71
N GLY A 51 19.37 6.26 6.68
CA GLY A 51 19.09 5.19 7.65
C GLY A 51 18.76 5.68 9.05
N ARG A 52 18.29 6.93 9.18
CA ARG A 52 17.95 7.54 10.47
C ARG A 52 16.58 7.07 10.96
N GLY A 53 16.52 6.70 12.23
CA GLY A 53 15.26 6.41 12.92
C GLY A 53 14.41 7.66 13.18
N ASP A 54 13.19 7.44 13.65
CA ASP A 54 12.28 8.49 14.12
C ASP A 54 11.67 8.15 15.49
N SER A 55 10.89 9.08 16.05
CA SER A 55 10.31 8.95 17.39
C SER A 55 9.31 7.80 17.54
N LEU A 56 8.78 7.22 16.45
CA LEU A 56 7.83 6.12 16.58
C LEU A 56 8.52 4.80 16.93
N MET A 57 9.84 4.71 16.78
CA MET A 57 10.59 3.50 17.11
C MET A 57 10.49 3.13 18.59
N ASP A 58 10.23 4.11 19.46
CA ASP A 58 10.04 3.90 20.90
C ASP A 58 8.75 3.12 21.21
N THR A 59 7.79 3.11 20.28
CA THR A 59 6.45 2.54 20.50
C THR A 59 6.02 1.52 19.43
N ILE A 60 6.67 1.51 18.27
CA ILE A 60 6.34 0.66 17.13
C ILE A 60 7.61 -0.06 16.66
N PRO A 61 7.64 -1.41 16.69
CA PRO A 61 8.74 -2.18 16.12
C PRO A 61 9.02 -1.73 14.69
N THR A 62 10.27 -1.35 14.40
CA THR A 62 10.62 -0.70 13.13
C THR A 62 11.91 -1.28 12.56
N ILE A 63 11.88 -1.63 11.28
CA ILE A 63 13.05 -1.91 10.46
C ILE A 63 13.36 -0.65 9.66
N VAL A 64 14.49 0.00 9.96
CA VAL A 64 14.94 1.18 9.23
C VAL A 64 15.81 0.76 8.05
N LEU A 65 15.44 1.20 6.85
CA LEU A 65 16.14 0.89 5.62
C LEU A 65 16.45 2.17 4.85
N LEU A 66 17.51 2.12 4.04
CA LEU A 66 17.87 3.27 3.21
C LEU A 66 16.76 3.49 2.18
N SER A 67 16.27 4.73 2.08
CA SER A 67 15.46 5.15 0.94
C SER A 67 16.28 5.06 -0.35
N SER A 68 15.62 4.92 -1.50
CA SER A 68 16.30 4.95 -2.79
C SER A 68 17.02 6.30 -2.94
N ARG A 69 18.31 6.27 -3.33
CA ARG A 69 19.01 7.52 -3.67
C ARG A 69 18.35 8.11 -4.92
N PRO A 70 18.20 9.44 -5.04
CA PRO A 70 18.09 10.05 -6.36
C PRO A 70 19.29 9.54 -7.18
N ALA A 71 19.05 9.11 -8.42
CA ALA A 71 20.16 8.77 -9.30
C ALA A 71 21.17 9.96 -9.33
N PRO A 72 22.47 9.72 -9.49
CA PRO A 72 23.46 10.80 -9.59
C PRO A 72 23.20 11.74 -10.79
N ASN A 73 22.34 11.34 -11.72
CA ASN A 73 21.77 12.24 -12.73
C ASN A 73 20.45 12.82 -12.23
N PRO A 74 20.23 14.14 -12.40
CA PRO A 74 19.00 14.80 -12.01
C PRO A 74 17.88 14.39 -12.98
N THR A 75 17.34 13.18 -12.82
CA THR A 75 15.95 12.97 -13.22
C THR A 75 15.12 13.88 -12.32
N PRO A 76 14.27 14.77 -12.86
CA PRO A 76 13.63 15.87 -12.13
C PRO A 76 12.57 15.43 -11.12
N THR A 77 12.57 14.16 -10.72
CA THR A 77 11.64 13.62 -9.73
C THR A 77 12.38 12.51 -8.97
N PRO A 78 12.61 12.66 -7.65
CA PRO A 78 13.00 11.53 -6.84
C PRO A 78 11.91 10.48 -7.03
N ILE A 79 12.29 9.25 -7.37
CA ILE A 79 11.33 8.18 -7.60
C ILE A 79 10.86 7.69 -6.22
N GLN A 80 10.13 8.54 -5.48
CA GLN A 80 9.52 8.19 -4.20
C GLN A 80 8.69 6.91 -4.32
N VAL A 81 8.11 6.70 -5.50
CA VAL A 81 7.34 5.51 -5.88
C VAL A 81 8.18 4.22 -5.82
N ILE A 82 9.50 4.25 -5.99
CA ILE A 82 10.38 3.05 -5.92
C ILE A 82 10.79 2.72 -4.48
N ASN A 83 10.57 3.61 -3.51
CA ASN A 83 11.04 3.36 -2.14
C ASN A 83 10.48 2.07 -1.56
N ARG A 84 9.22 1.72 -1.84
CA ARG A 84 8.60 0.50 -1.32
C ARG A 84 9.24 -0.78 -1.88
N PRO A 85 9.32 -1.01 -3.20
CA PRO A 85 10.05 -2.16 -3.73
C PRO A 85 11.52 -2.16 -3.30
N TRP A 86 12.14 -0.98 -3.22
CA TRP A 86 13.53 -0.83 -2.78
C TRP A 86 13.75 -1.29 -1.34
N THR A 87 12.91 -0.86 -0.40
CA THR A 87 13.02 -1.28 1.00
C THR A 87 12.64 -2.73 1.19
N ILE A 88 11.59 -3.23 0.54
CA ILE A 88 11.21 -4.64 0.67
C ILE A 88 12.30 -5.54 0.10
N ALA A 89 12.86 -5.21 -1.08
CA ALA A 89 13.97 -5.94 -1.66
C ALA A 89 15.22 -5.90 -0.78
N GLN A 90 15.54 -4.76 -0.16
CA GLN A 90 16.64 -4.68 0.81
C GLN A 90 16.41 -5.54 2.05
N MET A 91 15.20 -5.49 2.63
CA MET A 91 14.84 -6.23 3.83
C MET A 91 15.08 -7.73 3.64
N VAL A 92 14.61 -8.28 2.53
CA VAL A 92 14.65 -9.72 2.27
C VAL A 92 15.98 -10.22 1.70
N LYS A 93 17.01 -9.36 1.57
CA LYS A 93 18.36 -9.79 1.12
C LYS A 93 19.02 -10.79 2.08
N THR A 94 18.66 -10.71 3.36
CA THR A 94 19.13 -11.60 4.41
C THR A 94 17.95 -12.02 5.25
N ASP A 95 18.13 -12.97 6.17
CA ASP A 95 17.06 -13.43 7.05
C ASP A 95 17.04 -12.71 8.42
N ALA A 96 17.88 -11.69 8.63
CA ALA A 96 17.96 -10.96 9.90
C ALA A 96 16.61 -10.34 10.33
N TRP A 97 15.78 -9.91 9.38
CA TRP A 97 14.45 -9.34 9.65
C TRP A 97 13.47 -10.34 10.30
N ARG A 98 13.71 -11.65 10.13
CA ARG A 98 12.87 -12.72 10.71
C ARG A 98 12.86 -12.70 12.24
N ALA A 99 13.90 -12.15 12.87
CA ALA A 99 13.93 -11.96 14.32
C ALA A 99 12.79 -11.04 14.81
N MET A 100 12.33 -10.09 13.98
CA MET A 100 11.19 -9.23 14.26
C MET A 100 9.89 -9.67 13.58
N VAL A 101 9.97 -10.65 12.67
CA VAL A 101 8.85 -11.12 11.84
C VAL A 101 8.89 -12.65 11.77
N PRO A 102 8.50 -13.34 12.86
CA PRO A 102 8.59 -14.79 12.96
C PRO A 102 7.56 -15.55 12.10
N GLU A 103 6.45 -14.92 11.71
CA GLU A 103 5.34 -15.56 11.01
C GLU A 103 5.67 -15.90 9.56
N ASP A 104 5.20 -17.05 9.07
CA ASP A 104 5.44 -17.49 7.68
C ASP A 104 4.58 -16.76 6.63
N TYR A 105 3.63 -15.93 7.09
CA TYR A 105 2.82 -15.06 6.25
C TYR A 105 3.01 -13.61 6.65
N VAL A 106 2.95 -12.73 5.65
CA VAL A 106 3.04 -11.28 5.86
C VAL A 106 1.87 -10.57 5.22
N TYR A 107 1.41 -9.50 5.84
CA TYR A 107 0.45 -8.54 5.30
C TYR A 107 1.16 -7.22 5.00
N ILE A 108 1.35 -6.90 3.72
CA ILE A 108 1.91 -5.60 3.31
C ILE A 108 0.81 -4.55 3.42
N ALA A 109 1.00 -3.58 4.32
CA ALA A 109 0.08 -2.49 4.61
C ALA A 109 0.63 -1.11 4.17
N GLU A 110 -0.28 -0.17 3.94
CA GLU A 110 0.01 1.25 3.73
C GLU A 110 -0.45 2.10 4.91
N THR A 111 0.17 3.28 5.06
CA THR A 111 -0.11 4.20 6.18
C THR A 111 -1.50 4.81 6.12
N ASP A 112 -2.12 4.84 4.94
CA ASP A 112 -3.50 5.29 4.73
C ASP A 112 -4.56 4.19 4.79
N HIS A 113 -4.20 3.04 5.36
CA HIS A 113 -5.15 2.00 5.76
C HIS A 113 -5.61 2.19 7.20
N ILE A 114 -6.88 1.92 7.45
CA ILE A 114 -7.48 1.79 8.77
C ILE A 114 -8.07 0.40 8.89
N LEU A 115 -7.63 -0.38 9.89
CA LEU A 115 -8.26 -1.65 10.24
C LEU A 115 -9.56 -1.38 10.99
N LEU A 116 -10.66 -1.92 10.45
CA LEU A 116 -11.99 -1.81 11.04
C LEU A 116 -12.35 -3.03 11.87
N ARG A 117 -11.81 -4.19 11.52
CA ARG A 117 -12.04 -5.48 12.19
C ARG A 117 -10.89 -6.45 11.91
N ASP A 118 -10.93 -7.61 12.54
CA ASP A 118 -9.94 -8.67 12.37
C ASP A 118 -9.93 -9.21 10.93
N LEU A 119 -8.73 -9.36 10.34
CA LEU A 119 -8.57 -9.74 8.94
C LEU A 119 -8.14 -11.21 8.87
N PRO A 120 -8.97 -12.12 8.31
CA PRO A 120 -8.61 -13.53 8.22
C PRO A 120 -7.54 -13.77 7.14
N ASN A 121 -6.60 -14.68 7.42
CA ASN A 121 -5.61 -15.10 6.46
C ASN A 121 -6.19 -16.16 5.51
N ARG A 122 -6.49 -15.75 4.28
CA ARG A 122 -6.94 -16.64 3.20
C ARG A 122 -5.80 -17.08 2.26
N ALA A 123 -4.57 -16.61 2.48
CA ALA A 123 -3.42 -16.98 1.67
C ALA A 123 -2.98 -18.43 1.94
N THR A 124 -2.29 -19.02 0.98
CA THR A 124 -1.60 -20.31 1.08
C THR A 124 -0.21 -20.17 0.47
N PRO A 125 0.69 -21.15 0.59
CA PRO A 125 2.00 -21.07 -0.07
C PRO A 125 1.90 -20.92 -1.61
N ALA A 126 0.78 -21.33 -2.21
CA ALA A 126 0.52 -21.24 -3.65
C ALA A 126 -0.49 -20.13 -4.03
N LEU A 127 -1.07 -19.43 -3.05
CA LEU A 127 -2.17 -18.48 -3.24
C LEU A 127 -1.92 -17.20 -2.44
N ASN A 128 -1.76 -16.08 -3.14
CA ASN A 128 -1.71 -14.77 -2.50
C ASN A 128 -3.13 -14.18 -2.43
N VAL A 129 -3.36 -13.34 -1.43
CA VAL A 129 -4.60 -12.57 -1.29
C VAL A 129 -4.25 -11.11 -1.42
N ALA A 130 -4.90 -10.39 -2.33
CA ALA A 130 -4.65 -8.97 -2.53
C ALA A 130 -5.97 -8.25 -2.86
N PHE A 131 -5.96 -6.93 -2.72
CA PHE A 131 -7.09 -6.12 -3.18
C PHE A 131 -7.07 -5.92 -4.69
N PHE A 132 -8.26 -5.96 -5.29
CA PHE A 132 -8.51 -5.72 -6.70
C PHE A 132 -8.77 -4.24 -6.97
N PHE A 133 -7.87 -3.60 -7.71
CA PHE A 133 -7.99 -2.20 -8.11
C PHE A 133 -8.48 -2.12 -9.57
N PRO A 134 -9.77 -1.96 -9.87
CA PRO A 134 -10.26 -2.04 -11.25
C PRO A 134 -9.59 -1.09 -12.25
N TYR A 135 -9.16 0.10 -11.79
CA TYR A 135 -8.45 1.08 -12.61
C TYR A 135 -7.03 0.66 -13.02
N MET A 136 -6.55 -0.46 -12.46
CA MET A 136 -5.25 -1.07 -12.70
C MET A 136 -5.27 -2.15 -13.79
N SER A 137 -6.36 -2.23 -14.57
CA SER A 137 -6.49 -3.22 -15.63
C SER A 137 -5.47 -3.03 -16.74
N ALA A 138 -4.84 -4.14 -17.16
CA ALA A 138 -4.04 -4.21 -18.37
C ALA A 138 -4.88 -4.34 -19.66
N ALA A 139 -6.22 -4.34 -19.56
CA ALA A 139 -7.11 -4.50 -20.71
C ALA A 139 -7.10 -3.32 -21.70
N PRO A 140 -7.00 -2.03 -21.30
CA PRO A 140 -6.97 -0.94 -22.27
C PRO A 140 -5.66 -0.95 -23.08
N GLU A 141 -5.74 -0.61 -24.37
CA GLU A 141 -4.65 -0.84 -25.33
C GLU A 141 -3.34 -0.13 -24.97
N ARG A 142 -3.43 1.05 -24.33
CA ARG A 142 -2.25 1.81 -23.89
C ARG A 142 -1.43 1.03 -22.84
N GLN A 143 -2.09 0.40 -21.88
CA GLN A 143 -1.47 -0.45 -20.87
C GLN A 143 -1.04 -1.78 -21.50
N ALA A 144 -1.89 -2.38 -22.36
CA ALA A 144 -1.61 -3.63 -23.04
C ALA A 144 -0.31 -3.56 -23.88
N ALA A 145 -0.10 -2.46 -24.61
CA ALA A 145 1.10 -2.24 -25.41
C ALA A 145 2.38 -2.24 -24.56
N VAL A 146 2.35 -1.60 -23.37
CA VAL A 146 3.44 -1.70 -22.40
C VAL A 146 3.56 -3.13 -21.88
N VAL A 147 2.45 -3.76 -21.51
CA VAL A 147 2.47 -5.10 -20.93
C VAL A 147 3.14 -6.13 -21.82
N ARG A 148 2.79 -6.15 -23.11
CA ARG A 148 3.36 -7.06 -24.11
C ARG A 148 4.88 -6.90 -24.29
N ARG A 149 5.47 -5.76 -23.90
CA ARG A 149 6.93 -5.54 -23.96
C ARG A 149 7.69 -6.18 -22.78
N TYR A 150 7.02 -6.39 -21.65
CA TYR A 150 7.64 -6.87 -20.41
C TYR A 150 7.08 -8.21 -19.91
N TYR A 151 5.98 -8.70 -20.48
CA TYR A 151 5.37 -9.99 -20.18
C TYR A 151 5.25 -10.84 -21.44
N GLN A 152 5.69 -12.09 -21.35
CA GLN A 152 5.70 -13.04 -22.48
C GLN A 152 4.37 -13.78 -22.67
N GLY A 153 3.39 -13.61 -21.78
CA GLY A 153 2.05 -14.22 -21.89
C GLY A 153 0.99 -13.24 -22.36
N ASP A 154 -0.29 -13.60 -22.18
CA ASP A 154 -1.39 -12.70 -22.52
C ASP A 154 -1.44 -11.55 -21.50
N HIS A 155 -1.39 -10.30 -21.97
CA HIS A 155 -1.62 -9.12 -21.13
C HIS A 155 -2.86 -9.20 -20.21
N ARG A 156 -3.87 -10.00 -20.58
CA ARG A 156 -5.07 -10.26 -19.77
C ARG A 156 -4.83 -11.14 -18.55
N ASP A 157 -3.71 -11.87 -18.49
CA ASP A 157 -3.31 -12.65 -17.33
C ASP A 157 -2.83 -11.74 -16.18
N VAL A 158 -2.44 -10.49 -16.49
CA VAL A 158 -2.07 -9.48 -15.51
C VAL A 158 -3.29 -9.04 -14.72
N GLN A 159 -3.40 -9.54 -13.50
CA GLN A 159 -4.49 -9.20 -12.58
C GLN A 159 -4.30 -7.78 -12.03
N PRO A 160 -5.36 -6.96 -11.94
CA PRO A 160 -5.23 -5.58 -11.47
C PRO A 160 -5.18 -5.52 -9.94
N VAL A 161 -4.07 -5.96 -9.36
CA VAL A 161 -3.84 -6.09 -7.91
C VAL A 161 -2.54 -5.40 -7.49
N GLY A 162 -2.60 -4.64 -6.41
CA GLY A 162 -1.44 -3.89 -5.92
C GLY A 162 -0.60 -4.63 -4.87
N PRO A 163 0.55 -4.06 -4.47
CA PRO A 163 1.40 -4.59 -3.41
C PRO A 163 0.80 -4.40 -2.03
N SER A 164 -0.23 -3.57 -1.89
CA SER A 164 -0.96 -3.39 -0.66
C SER A 164 -2.42 -3.05 -0.94
N PRO A 165 -3.37 -3.54 -0.11
CA PRO A 165 -3.18 -4.61 0.87
C PRO A 165 -2.88 -5.95 0.18
N ALA A 166 -1.89 -6.69 0.67
CA ALA A 166 -1.60 -8.03 0.18
C ALA A 166 -1.10 -8.95 1.29
N ILE A 167 -1.64 -10.17 1.36
CA ILE A 167 -1.19 -11.26 2.23
C ILE A 167 -0.54 -12.35 1.38
N MET A 168 0.66 -12.77 1.75
CA MET A 168 1.40 -13.82 1.06
C MET A 168 2.34 -14.57 2.00
N HIS A 169 2.77 -15.77 1.58
CA HIS A 169 3.82 -16.50 2.27
C HIS A 169 5.17 -15.79 2.11
N VAL A 170 6.03 -15.87 3.12
CA VAL A 170 7.35 -15.20 3.15
C VAL A 170 8.24 -15.65 2.00
N ASP A 171 8.23 -16.93 1.62
CA ASP A 171 8.99 -17.40 0.45
C ASP A 171 8.53 -16.74 -0.84
N THR A 172 7.24 -16.44 -0.96
CA THR A 172 6.71 -15.69 -2.11
C THR A 172 7.20 -14.26 -2.07
N LEU A 173 7.20 -13.59 -0.92
CA LEU A 173 7.78 -12.26 -0.77
C LEU A 173 9.27 -12.23 -1.16
N LYS A 174 10.07 -13.19 -0.67
CA LYS A 174 11.52 -13.29 -0.97
C LYS A 174 11.79 -13.43 -2.46
N ARG A 175 11.00 -14.25 -3.17
CA ARG A 175 11.09 -14.39 -4.64
C ARG A 175 10.61 -13.14 -5.39
N LEU A 176 9.55 -12.51 -4.90
CA LEU A 176 8.88 -11.39 -5.55
C LEU A 176 9.67 -10.07 -5.45
N ALA A 177 10.20 -9.77 -4.27
CA ALA A 177 10.80 -8.47 -3.97
C ALA A 177 11.93 -8.03 -4.93
N PRO A 178 12.94 -8.87 -5.27
CA PRO A 178 13.98 -8.45 -6.21
C PRO A 178 13.43 -8.18 -7.62
N LEU A 179 12.49 -9.01 -8.08
CA LEU A 179 11.88 -8.88 -9.40
C LEU A 179 10.97 -7.64 -9.49
N TRP A 180 10.23 -7.36 -8.42
CA TRP A 180 9.41 -6.17 -8.28
C TRP A 180 10.26 -4.89 -8.36
N LEU A 181 11.39 -4.83 -7.65
CA LEU A 181 12.31 -3.70 -7.72
C LEU A 181 12.90 -3.54 -9.12
N GLU A 182 13.40 -4.63 -9.70
CA GLU A 182 14.02 -4.59 -11.02
C GLU A 182 13.06 -4.06 -12.08
N LEU A 183 11.85 -4.61 -12.14
CA LEU A 183 10.84 -4.20 -13.12
C LEU A 183 10.37 -2.76 -12.86
N SER A 184 10.28 -2.32 -11.59
CA SER A 184 10.01 -0.93 -11.20
C SER A 184 11.04 0.05 -11.76
N VAL A 185 12.32 -0.27 -11.64
CA VAL A 185 13.40 0.55 -12.19
C VAL A 185 13.37 0.55 -13.73
N ARG A 186 13.14 -0.61 -14.35
CA ARG A 186 13.09 -0.73 -15.83
C ARG A 186 11.96 0.10 -16.43
N LEU A 187 10.75 -0.05 -15.92
CA LEU A 187 9.58 0.67 -16.43
C LEU A 187 9.67 2.17 -16.17
N LYS A 188 10.20 2.59 -15.01
CA LYS A 188 10.37 4.03 -14.73
C LYS A 188 11.41 4.70 -15.62
N ARG A 189 12.38 3.95 -16.16
CA ARG A 189 13.37 4.44 -17.13
C ARG A 189 12.82 4.47 -18.56
N ASP A 190 11.74 3.74 -18.83
CA ASP A 190 11.06 3.76 -20.12
C ASP A 190 10.05 4.92 -20.16
N ARG A 191 10.31 5.90 -21.04
CA ARG A 191 9.46 7.09 -21.15
C ARG A 191 8.04 6.80 -21.60
N GLU A 192 7.84 5.81 -22.48
CA GLU A 192 6.50 5.43 -22.95
C GLU A 192 5.74 4.72 -21.86
N ALA A 193 6.40 3.81 -21.14
CA ALA A 193 5.82 3.10 -20.02
C ALA A 193 5.49 4.04 -18.86
N ASP A 194 6.39 4.96 -18.51
CA ASP A 194 6.15 5.96 -17.45
C ASP A 194 4.99 6.89 -17.82
N ALA A 195 4.90 7.32 -19.08
CA ALA A 195 3.78 8.12 -19.55
C ALA A 195 2.46 7.33 -19.53
N ALA A 196 2.49 6.04 -19.89
CA ALA A 196 1.32 5.17 -19.98
C ALA A 196 0.76 4.74 -18.63
N LEU A 197 1.65 4.37 -17.70
CA LEU A 197 1.29 3.83 -16.39
C LEU A 197 1.24 4.92 -15.30
N GLY A 198 1.99 6.02 -15.49
CA GLY A 198 2.01 7.17 -14.59
C GLY A 198 2.38 6.78 -13.16
N TRP A 199 1.66 7.34 -12.18
CA TRP A 199 1.86 7.06 -10.76
C TRP A 199 1.48 5.62 -10.34
N VAL A 200 0.74 4.89 -11.18
CA VAL A 200 0.32 3.50 -10.95
C VAL A 200 1.44 2.51 -11.32
N LEU A 201 2.55 3.00 -11.88
CA LEU A 201 3.63 2.17 -12.42
C LEU A 201 4.18 1.15 -11.43
N GLU A 202 4.47 1.52 -10.17
CA GLU A 202 4.97 0.54 -9.18
C GLU A 202 3.92 -0.50 -8.76
N ILE A 203 2.64 -0.13 -8.89
CA ILE A 203 1.52 -0.98 -8.53
C ILE A 203 1.20 -1.97 -9.66
N MET A 204 1.27 -1.52 -10.92
CA MET A 204 1.19 -2.35 -12.13
C MET A 204 2.24 -3.45 -12.17
N ILE A 205 3.37 -3.23 -11.54
CA ILE A 205 4.51 -4.13 -11.61
C ILE A 205 4.33 -5.31 -10.67
N HIS A 206 3.65 -5.09 -9.55
CA HIS A 206 3.22 -6.16 -8.67
C HIS A 206 2.22 -7.10 -9.37
N CYS A 207 1.36 -6.56 -10.25
CA CYS A 207 0.41 -7.32 -11.05
C CYS A 207 1.08 -8.39 -11.93
N TYR A 208 2.29 -8.15 -12.46
CA TYR A 208 3.01 -9.11 -13.32
C TYR A 208 3.36 -10.42 -12.63
N PHE A 209 3.49 -10.40 -11.30
CA PHE A 209 3.90 -11.57 -10.55
C PHE A 209 2.74 -12.29 -9.86
N PHE A 210 1.56 -11.67 -9.80
CA PHE A 210 0.32 -12.33 -9.39
C PHE A 210 -0.23 -13.29 -10.44
N ILE A 211 0.30 -13.25 -11.67
CA ILE A 211 -0.01 -14.13 -12.79
C ILE A 211 0.15 -15.63 -12.46
N ARG A 212 1.02 -16.01 -11.50
CA ARG A 212 1.28 -17.42 -11.15
C ARG A 212 0.61 -17.91 -9.87
N SER A 213 0.07 -17.01 -9.07
CA SER A 213 -0.73 -17.36 -7.89
C SER A 213 -2.19 -17.16 -8.29
N ARG A 214 -3.00 -18.21 -8.31
CA ARG A 214 -4.47 -18.06 -8.30
C ARG A 214 -4.78 -16.98 -7.25
N ALA A 215 -5.31 -15.82 -7.63
CA ALA A 215 -5.62 -14.79 -6.67
C ALA A 215 -7.09 -14.95 -6.31
N SER A 216 -7.37 -15.19 -5.04
CA SER A 216 -8.71 -14.91 -4.53
C SER A 216 -8.76 -13.41 -4.26
N ALA A 217 -9.34 -12.66 -5.19
CA ALA A 217 -9.41 -11.20 -5.20
C ALA A 217 -10.38 -10.60 -4.16
N THR A 218 -10.55 -11.24 -3.00
CA THR A 218 -11.59 -10.92 -2.02
C THR A 218 -11.00 -10.36 -0.73
N THR A 219 -10.24 -9.27 -0.83
CA THR A 219 -10.10 -8.37 0.31
C THR A 219 -11.19 -7.31 0.19
N HIS A 220 -12.14 -7.28 1.12
CA HIS A 220 -13.18 -6.24 1.11
C HIS A 220 -12.58 -4.96 1.70
N MET A 221 -12.17 -4.03 0.84
CA MET A 221 -11.84 -2.66 1.24
C MET A 221 -12.93 -1.72 0.77
N THR A 222 -13.28 -0.76 1.63
CA THR A 222 -14.03 0.42 1.20
C THR A 222 -13.05 1.54 0.92
N HIS A 223 -13.16 2.11 -0.27
CA HIS A 223 -12.50 3.36 -0.61
C HIS A 223 -13.49 4.50 -0.36
N GLY A 224 -13.03 5.62 0.21
CA GLY A 224 -13.80 6.85 0.28
C GLY A 224 -14.00 7.47 -1.11
N TRP A 225 -14.82 6.88 -1.99
CA TRP A 225 -15.27 7.51 -3.22
C TRP A 225 -16.62 8.17 -2.99
N LEU A 226 -16.63 9.48 -2.74
CA LEU A 226 -17.85 10.29 -2.81
C LEU A 226 -17.98 11.07 -4.14
N LEU A 227 -17.06 10.88 -5.10
CA LEU A 227 -16.87 11.79 -6.24
C LEU A 227 -17.11 11.22 -7.65
N THR A 228 -17.60 9.98 -7.82
CA THR A 228 -18.01 9.46 -9.13
C THR A 228 -19.48 9.06 -9.17
N ARG A 229 -20.11 9.19 -10.35
CA ARG A 229 -21.54 8.90 -10.62
C ARG A 229 -21.99 7.47 -10.32
N LYS A 230 -21.09 6.59 -9.84
CA LYS A 230 -21.40 5.23 -9.42
C LYS A 230 -20.62 4.94 -8.13
N PRO A 231 -21.29 4.66 -6.99
CA PRO A 231 -20.60 4.21 -5.80
C PRO A 231 -19.96 2.85 -6.11
N PHE A 232 -18.66 2.84 -6.40
CA PHE A 232 -17.94 1.57 -6.46
C PHE A 232 -17.76 1.09 -5.01
N LEU A 233 -18.69 0.22 -4.61
CA LEU A 233 -18.62 -0.69 -3.47
C LEU A 233 -18.31 0.00 -2.13
N LEU A 234 -19.31 0.69 -1.56
CA LEU A 234 -19.51 0.59 -0.12
C LEU A 234 -19.84 -0.88 0.15
N THR A 235 -18.83 -1.71 0.39
CA THR A 235 -19.07 -3.03 0.96
C THR A 235 -19.80 -2.80 2.28
N GLN A 236 -20.90 -3.53 2.54
CA GLN A 236 -21.65 -3.36 3.80
C GLN A 236 -20.76 -3.64 5.03
N ASP A 237 -19.67 -4.38 4.84
CA ASP A 237 -18.86 -4.90 5.94
C ASP A 237 -17.35 -4.96 5.61
N PRO A 238 -16.66 -3.81 5.42
CA PRO A 238 -15.25 -3.78 5.03
C PRO A 238 -14.31 -4.18 6.17
N TYR A 239 -13.20 -4.84 5.83
CA TYR A 239 -12.10 -5.09 6.77
C TYR A 239 -11.21 -3.87 6.93
N ILE A 240 -10.99 -3.14 5.83
CA ILE A 240 -10.07 -2.02 5.75
C ILE A 240 -10.81 -0.82 5.14
N TYR A 241 -10.59 0.36 5.73
CA TYR A 241 -10.91 1.64 5.11
C TYR A 241 -9.64 2.28 4.58
N HIS A 242 -9.62 2.61 3.28
CA HIS A 242 -8.49 3.25 2.60
C HIS A 242 -8.80 4.74 2.39
N TYR A 243 -8.21 5.61 3.23
CA TYR A 243 -8.52 7.06 3.26
C TYR A 243 -7.62 7.88 2.32
N THR A 244 -7.44 7.38 1.10
CA THR A 244 -6.56 8.03 0.12
C THR A 244 -7.18 9.26 -0.55
N PHE A 245 -8.50 9.29 -0.66
CA PHE A 245 -9.24 10.38 -1.29
C PHE A 245 -9.86 11.28 -0.23
N GLY A 246 -9.81 12.59 -0.49
CA GLY A 246 -10.48 13.58 0.34
C GLY A 246 -11.99 13.39 0.34
N VAL A 247 -12.60 13.70 1.48
CA VAL A 247 -14.04 13.81 1.63
C VAL A 247 -14.39 15.30 1.65
N GLU A 248 -15.20 15.72 0.69
CA GLU A 248 -15.43 17.14 0.39
C GLU A 248 -16.93 17.46 0.49
N TYR A 249 -17.30 18.48 1.26
CA TYR A 249 -18.67 18.93 1.45
C TYR A 249 -18.78 20.44 1.27
N SER A 250 -19.91 20.91 0.72
CA SER A 250 -20.33 22.31 0.93
C SER A 250 -20.83 22.48 2.36
N VAL A 251 -20.82 23.72 2.87
CA VAL A 251 -21.35 24.02 4.21
C VAL A 251 -22.82 23.63 4.39
N ASP A 252 -23.59 23.57 3.30
CA ASP A 252 -25.00 23.17 3.31
C ASP A 252 -25.22 21.64 3.42
N GLY A 253 -24.15 20.82 3.43
CA GLY A 253 -24.22 19.35 3.56
C GLY A 253 -24.06 18.51 2.29
N PRO A 254 -24.30 19.01 1.05
CA PRO A 254 -24.03 18.22 -0.16
C PRO A 254 -22.53 17.93 -0.40
N PRO A 255 -22.17 16.74 -0.93
CA PRO A 255 -20.79 16.46 -1.34
C PRO A 255 -20.33 17.40 -2.48
N ALA A 256 -19.17 18.04 -2.30
CA ALA A 256 -18.58 18.91 -3.30
C ALA A 256 -17.93 18.09 -4.42
N ARG A 257 -18.49 18.15 -5.62
CA ARG A 257 -18.01 17.32 -6.76
C ARG A 257 -16.89 18.02 -7.52
N ARG A 258 -15.76 17.32 -7.70
CA ARG A 258 -14.60 17.75 -8.55
C ARG A 258 -13.95 19.07 -8.13
N ARG A 259 -14.13 19.48 -6.88
CA ARG A 259 -13.48 20.64 -6.26
C ARG A 259 -13.29 20.38 -4.77
N ILE A 260 -12.37 21.08 -4.15
CA ILE A 260 -12.24 21.11 -2.69
C ILE A 260 -13.52 21.75 -2.13
N GLY A 261 -14.14 21.07 -1.16
CA GLY A 261 -15.32 21.55 -0.47
C GLY A 261 -14.98 22.68 0.50
N GLU A 262 -16.00 23.38 0.98
CA GLU A 262 -15.82 24.36 2.05
C GLU A 262 -15.50 23.66 3.38
N TRP A 263 -16.07 22.47 3.57
CA TRP A 263 -15.56 21.49 4.53
C TRP A 263 -14.80 20.41 3.77
N SER A 264 -13.61 20.06 4.27
CA SER A 264 -12.75 19.09 3.63
C SER A 264 -11.97 18.26 4.64
N LEU A 265 -11.99 16.94 4.43
CA LEU A 265 -11.14 15.98 5.10
C LEU A 265 -10.28 15.27 4.05
N ASP A 266 -9.14 15.87 3.70
CA ASP A 266 -8.09 15.25 2.91
C ASP A 266 -6.79 15.17 3.74
N LYS A 267 -6.20 13.97 3.80
CA LYS A 267 -4.90 13.76 4.46
C LYS A 267 -3.81 14.70 3.93
N ARG A 268 -3.89 15.10 2.65
CA ARG A 268 -2.94 15.99 1.97
C ARG A 268 -2.92 17.39 2.58
N HIS A 269 -3.92 17.78 3.37
CA HIS A 269 -3.88 19.03 4.14
C HIS A 269 -2.81 19.02 5.24
N TYR A 270 -2.33 17.84 5.61
CA TYR A 270 -1.42 17.60 6.74
C TYR A 270 -0.05 17.08 6.28
N PHE A 271 0.44 17.56 5.13
CA PHE A 271 1.79 17.24 4.65
C PHE A 271 2.88 17.78 5.58
N GLY A 272 2.72 19.03 6.04
CA GLY A 272 3.72 19.77 6.83
C GLY A 272 3.38 19.94 8.31
N ALA A 273 2.24 19.40 8.76
CA ALA A 273 1.78 19.52 10.14
C ALA A 273 1.03 18.25 10.57
N LEU A 274 0.96 18.02 11.88
CA LEU A 274 0.08 16.99 12.43
C LEU A 274 -1.38 17.44 12.27
N PRO A 275 -2.32 16.52 11.98
CA PRO A 275 -3.75 16.84 12.06
C PRO A 275 -4.13 17.29 13.48
N PRO A 276 -5.09 18.21 13.63
CA PRO A 276 -5.56 18.63 14.94
C PRO A 276 -6.19 17.43 15.67
N LYS A 277 -6.12 17.44 17.01
CA LYS A 277 -6.70 16.38 17.85
C LYS A 277 -8.21 16.21 17.64
N GLN A 278 -8.89 17.31 17.31
CA GLN A 278 -10.32 17.33 17.00
C GLN A 278 -10.48 17.87 15.59
N LEU A 279 -10.96 17.01 14.69
CA LEU A 279 -11.39 17.40 13.35
C LEU A 279 -12.82 17.93 13.45
N ALA A 280 -13.14 18.98 12.69
CA ALA A 280 -14.51 19.45 12.58
C ALA A 280 -15.40 18.32 12.04
N PRO A 281 -16.59 18.06 12.61
CA PRO A 281 -17.52 17.10 12.03
C PRO A 281 -17.94 17.56 10.63
N PRO A 282 -18.26 16.62 9.71
CA PRO A 282 -18.88 17.00 8.45
C PRO A 282 -20.23 17.72 8.72
N PRO A 283 -20.65 18.65 7.82
CA PRO A 283 -21.93 19.34 7.92
C PRO A 283 -23.13 18.38 7.88
#